data_AF-A0A7X5N3T5-F1
#
_entry.id   AF-A0A7X5N3T5-F1
#
_cell.length_a   1.000
_cell.length_b   1.000
_cell.length_c   1.000
_cell.angle_alpha   90.00
_cell.angle_beta   90.00
_cell.angle_gamma   90.00
#
_symmetry.space_group_name_H-M   'P 1'
#
loop_
_entity.id
_entity.type
_entity.pdbx_description
1 polymer ?
#
loop_
_entity_poly.entity_id
_entity_poly.type
_entity_poly.pdbx_seq_one_letter_code
_entity_poly.pdbx_strand_id
1 'polypeptide(L)'
;MSAIDTDLANTLRERRRAVDGAMSRDRGRLLGLWSRWQGKPGNPQVRAAFEQALAASQAQRQARAEQQPAITLDQQLPIAREAERIIALIRDHQVVVIAGETGSGKTTQLPKLCLAA
;
A
#
# COMPACT_ATOMS: atom_id res chain seq x y z
N MET A 1 -17.36 -26.98 20.30
CA MET A 1 -17.05 -25.65 19.72
C MET A 1 -17.87 -25.54 18.45
N SER A 2 -18.79 -24.56 18.41
CA SER A 2 -19.87 -24.49 17.41
C SER A 2 -19.36 -23.96 16.06
N ALA A 3 -20.02 -24.28 14.95
CA ALA A 3 -19.73 -23.71 13.63
C ALA A 3 -19.71 -22.17 13.63
N ILE A 4 -20.52 -21.57 14.51
CA ILE A 4 -20.64 -20.11 14.71
C ILE A 4 -19.32 -19.51 15.25
N ASP A 5 -18.62 -20.21 16.15
CA ASP A 5 -17.35 -19.73 16.72
C ASP A 5 -16.24 -19.72 15.65
N THR A 6 -16.30 -20.66 14.72
CA THR A 6 -15.32 -20.81 13.64
C THR A 6 -15.47 -19.70 12.60
N ASP A 7 -16.71 -19.35 12.24
CA ASP A 7 -17.02 -18.27 11.30
C ASP A 7 -16.59 -16.89 11.84
N LEU A 8 -16.88 -16.62 13.11
CA LEU A 8 -16.42 -15.41 13.78
C LEU A 8 -14.89 -15.32 13.82
N ALA A 9 -14.19 -16.41 14.13
CA ALA A 9 -12.74 -16.45 14.15
C ALA A 9 -12.13 -16.20 12.75
N ASN A 10 -12.74 -16.76 11.70
CA ASN A 10 -12.35 -16.50 10.31
C ASN A 10 -12.53 -15.02 9.96
N THR A 11 -13.69 -14.46 10.29
CA THR A 11 -14.01 -13.04 10.07
C THR A 11 -12.97 -12.14 10.75
N LEU A 12 -12.65 -12.38 12.02
CA LEU A 12 -11.65 -11.57 12.75
C LEU A 12 -10.26 -11.64 12.09
N ARG A 13 -9.85 -12.82 11.61
CA ARG A 13 -8.57 -12.99 10.88
C ARG A 13 -8.55 -12.26 9.55
N GLU A 14 -9.63 -12.37 8.78
CA GLU A 14 -9.78 -11.67 7.49
C GLU A 14 -9.69 -10.16 7.70
N ARG A 15 -10.44 -9.64 8.68
CA ARG A 15 -10.47 -8.21 8.99
C ARG A 15 -9.13 -7.70 9.51
N ARG A 16 -8.37 -8.52 10.25
CA ARG A 16 -7.00 -8.20 10.67
C ARG A 16 -6.06 -8.00 9.48
N ARG A 17 -6.18 -8.84 8.45
CA ARG A 17 -5.40 -8.75 7.19
C ARG A 17 -5.84 -7.55 6.35
N ALA A 18 -7.13 -7.23 6.34
CA ALA A 18 -7.66 -6.08 5.60
C ALA A 18 -7.04 -4.73 6.04
N VAL A 19 -6.49 -4.64 7.26
CA VAL A 19 -5.73 -3.47 7.74
C VAL A 19 -4.46 -3.22 6.90
N ASP A 20 -3.89 -4.23 6.23
CA ASP A 20 -2.77 -4.02 5.31
C ASP A 20 -3.17 -3.21 4.06
N GLY A 21 -4.47 -3.20 3.75
CA GLY A 21 -5.09 -2.35 2.74
C GLY A 21 -5.28 -0.89 3.17
N ALA A 22 -5.14 -0.54 4.45
CA ALA A 22 -5.35 0.81 4.96
C ALA A 22 -4.14 1.74 4.77
N MET A 23 -4.32 3.03 5.05
CA MET A 23 -3.22 3.99 5.12
C MET A 23 -2.24 3.64 6.24
N SER A 24 -0.92 3.74 5.99
CA SER A 24 0.11 3.40 6.98
C SER A 24 -0.05 4.14 8.31
N ARG A 25 -0.44 5.42 8.27
CA ARG A 25 -0.69 6.25 9.47
C ARG A 25 -1.85 5.77 10.34
N ASP A 26 -2.83 5.09 9.75
CA ASP A 26 -4.05 4.65 10.45
C ASP A 26 -3.91 3.26 11.05
N ARG A 27 -2.88 2.49 10.64
CA ARG A 27 -2.68 1.09 11.05
C ARG A 27 -2.75 0.91 12.56
N GLY A 28 -1.98 1.68 13.35
CA GLY A 28 -1.98 1.56 14.80
C GLY A 28 -3.36 1.72 15.44
N ARG A 29 -4.13 2.73 15.01
CA ARG A 29 -5.52 2.95 15.46
C ARG A 29 -6.44 1.78 15.08
N LEU A 30 -6.35 1.31 13.84
CA LEU A 30 -7.16 0.20 13.34
C LEU A 30 -6.88 -1.11 14.09
N LEU A 31 -5.62 -1.38 14.41
CA LEU A 31 -5.24 -2.54 15.24
C LEU A 31 -5.79 -2.44 16.66
N GLY A 32 -5.80 -1.24 17.24
CA GLY A 32 -6.45 -0.99 18.53
C GLY A 32 -7.96 -1.24 18.49
N LEU A 33 -8.66 -0.76 17.45
CA LEU A 33 -10.09 -1.02 17.27
C LEU A 33 -10.39 -2.50 17.04
N TRP A 34 -9.57 -3.17 16.23
CA TRP A 34 -9.68 -4.61 15.99
C TRP A 34 -9.48 -5.42 17.27
N SER A 35 -8.46 -5.10 18.08
CA SER A 35 -8.19 -5.75 19.36
C SER A 35 -9.37 -5.60 20.33
N ARG A 36 -10.00 -4.41 20.37
CA ARG A 36 -11.23 -4.18 21.16
C ARG A 36 -12.41 -5.01 20.66
N TRP A 37 -12.58 -5.14 19.34
CA TRP A 37 -13.64 -5.98 18.77
C TRP A 37 -13.40 -7.45 19.08
N GLN A 38 -12.17 -7.94 18.96
CA GLN A 38 -11.80 -9.31 19.34
C GLN A 38 -12.13 -9.61 20.80
N GLY A 39 -11.91 -8.67 21.72
CA GLY A 39 -12.26 -8.82 23.13
C GLY A 39 -13.76 -8.73 23.44
N LYS A 40 -14.56 -8.16 22.53
CA LYS A 40 -16.02 -7.98 22.68
C LYS A 40 -16.75 -8.30 21.36
N PRO A 41 -16.68 -9.55 20.86
CA PRO A 41 -17.14 -9.88 19.51
C PRO A 41 -18.65 -9.71 19.31
N GLY A 42 -19.44 -9.86 20.37
CA GLY A 42 -20.89 -9.64 20.36
C GLY A 42 -21.33 -8.18 20.46
N ASN A 43 -20.41 -7.22 20.55
CA ASN A 43 -20.75 -5.81 20.63
C ASN A 43 -20.80 -5.19 19.20
N PRO A 44 -21.99 -4.85 18.68
CA PRO A 44 -22.12 -4.33 17.33
C PRO A 44 -21.51 -2.94 17.15
N GLN A 45 -21.48 -2.12 18.21
CA GLN A 45 -20.89 -0.77 18.15
C GLN A 45 -19.37 -0.81 17.97
N VAL A 46 -18.68 -1.72 18.67
CA VAL A 46 -17.22 -1.87 18.54
C VAL A 46 -16.85 -2.41 17.15
N ARG A 47 -17.63 -3.37 16.63
CA ARG A 47 -17.48 -3.85 15.25
C ARG A 47 -17.69 -2.72 14.24
N ALA A 48 -18.79 -1.97 14.36
CA ALA A 48 -19.11 -0.87 13.45
C ALA A 48 -18.02 0.22 13.46
N ALA A 49 -17.48 0.56 14.63
CA ALA A 49 -16.39 1.52 14.73
C ALA A 49 -15.11 1.07 14.00
N PHE A 50 -14.77 -0.22 14.07
CA PHE A 50 -13.65 -0.78 13.29
C PHE A 50 -13.93 -0.74 11.78
N GLU A 51 -15.09 -1.23 11.34
CA GLU A 51 -15.43 -1.31 9.91
C GLU A 51 -15.49 0.08 9.26
N GLN A 52 -16.10 1.06 9.94
CA GLN A 52 -16.16 2.44 9.46
C GLN A 52 -14.77 3.07 9.33
N ALA A 53 -13.91 2.89 10.34
CA ALA A 53 -12.55 3.43 10.31
C ALA A 53 -11.71 2.76 9.20
N LEU A 54 -11.87 1.45 9.00
CA LEU A 54 -11.17 0.70 7.97
C LEU A 54 -11.61 1.16 6.58
N ALA A 55 -12.92 1.24 6.34
CA ALA A 55 -13.48 1.69 5.06
C ALA A 55 -13.03 3.11 4.71
N ALA A 56 -13.05 4.03 5.67
CA ALA A 56 -12.57 5.40 5.46
C ALA A 56 -11.08 5.45 5.09
N SER A 57 -10.24 4.66 5.77
CA SER A 57 -8.80 4.61 5.48
C SER A 57 -8.50 3.97 4.12
N GLN A 58 -9.20 2.89 3.76
CA GLN A 58 -9.07 2.24 2.46
C GLN A 58 -9.55 3.15 1.32
N ALA A 59 -10.68 3.84 1.49
CA ALA A 59 -11.17 4.82 0.51
C ALA A 59 -10.17 5.95 0.30
N GLN A 60 -9.53 6.45 1.37
CA GLN A 60 -8.48 7.46 1.25
C GLN A 60 -7.25 6.93 0.49
N ARG A 61 -6.85 5.68 0.73
CA ARG A 61 -5.74 5.06 -0.03
C ARG A 61 -6.10 4.94 -1.51
N GLN A 62 -7.31 4.49 -1.80
CA GLN A 62 -7.79 4.32 -3.17
C GLN A 62 -7.85 5.67 -3.91
N ALA A 63 -8.41 6.70 -3.29
CA ALA A 63 -8.44 8.05 -3.87
C ALA A 63 -7.03 8.59 -4.17
N ARG A 64 -6.03 8.26 -3.35
CA ARG A 64 -4.63 8.64 -3.62
C ARG A 64 -4.03 7.87 -4.80
N ALA A 65 -4.35 6.58 -4.94
CA ALA A 65 -3.90 5.78 -6.07
C ALA A 65 -4.50 6.28 -7.39
N GLU A 66 -5.78 6.70 -7.37
CA GLU A 66 -6.46 7.28 -8.52
C GLU A 66 -5.92 8.66 -8.92
N GLN A 67 -5.29 9.39 -7.98
CA GLN A 67 -4.67 10.70 -8.21
C GLN A 67 -3.19 10.59 -8.65
N GLN A 68 -2.71 9.40 -9.00
CA GLN A 68 -1.34 9.23 -9.46
C GLN A 68 -1.10 9.99 -10.77
N PRO A 69 -0.09 10.88 -10.85
CA PRO A 69 0.20 11.62 -12.07
C PRO A 69 0.69 10.70 -13.18
N ALA A 70 0.37 11.06 -14.42
CA ALA A 70 0.88 10.35 -15.59
C ALA A 70 2.42 10.40 -15.61
N ILE A 71 3.04 9.24 -15.76
CA ILE A 71 4.50 9.10 -15.75
C ILE A 71 5.01 9.28 -17.18
N THR A 72 5.59 10.45 -17.46
CA THR A 72 6.21 10.73 -18.77
C THR A 72 7.72 10.87 -18.63
N LEU A 73 8.45 10.05 -19.38
CA LEU A 73 9.91 10.10 -19.47
C LEU A 73 10.34 11.01 -20.61
N ASP A 74 11.42 11.75 -20.38
CA ASP A 74 12.05 12.54 -21.43
C ASP A 74 12.94 11.64 -22.28
N GLN A 75 12.48 11.31 -23.49
CA GLN A 75 13.15 10.41 -24.42
C GLN A 75 14.49 10.95 -24.96
N GLN A 76 14.79 12.23 -24.76
CA GLN A 76 16.08 12.81 -25.15
C GLN A 76 17.19 12.48 -24.14
N LEU A 77 16.84 12.11 -22.90
CA LEU A 77 17.81 11.84 -21.86
C LEU A 77 18.35 10.40 -21.98
N PRO A 78 19.67 10.18 -21.80
CA PRO A 78 20.27 8.85 -21.90
C PRO A 78 19.60 7.79 -21.03
N ILE A 79 19.17 8.16 -19.82
CA ILE A 79 18.52 7.24 -18.89
C ILE A 79 17.17 6.69 -19.39
N ALA A 80 16.44 7.43 -20.24
CA ALA A 80 15.14 6.98 -20.73
C ALA A 80 15.25 5.75 -21.63
N ARG A 81 16.39 5.58 -22.33
CA ARG A 81 16.68 4.40 -23.16
C ARG A 81 16.78 3.11 -22.35
N GLU A 82 17.16 3.22 -21.08
CA GLU A 82 17.34 2.10 -20.16
C GLU A 82 16.13 1.94 -19.21
N ALA A 83 15.02 2.65 -19.45
CA ALA A 83 13.89 2.73 -18.53
C ALA A 83 13.31 1.38 -18.15
N GLU A 84 13.02 0.52 -19.13
CA GLU A 84 12.45 -0.81 -18.89
C GLU A 84 13.40 -1.69 -18.06
N ARG A 85 14.70 -1.65 -18.38
CA ARG A 85 15.74 -2.38 -17.64
C ARG A 85 15.83 -1.89 -16.20
N ILE A 86 15.82 -0.59 -15.97
CA ILE A 86 15.87 0.00 -14.64
C ILE A 86 14.61 -0.36 -13.83
N ILE A 87 13.43 -0.28 -14.43
CA ILE A 87 12.16 -0.66 -13.79
C ILE A 87 12.19 -2.13 -13.35
N ALA A 88 12.64 -3.04 -14.21
CA ALA A 88 12.78 -4.45 -13.87
C ALA A 88 13.76 -4.64 -12.70
N LEU A 89 14.93 -3.99 -12.74
CA LEU A 89 15.91 -4.07 -11.66
C LEU A 89 15.36 -3.58 -10.32
N ILE A 90 14.59 -2.49 -10.30
CA ILE A 90 13.95 -1.95 -9.08
C ILE A 90 12.94 -2.95 -8.51
N ARG A 91 12.16 -3.63 -9.34
CA ARG A 91 11.18 -4.65 -8.89
C ARG A 91 11.85 -5.87 -8.28
N ASP A 92 12.93 -6.33 -8.91
CA ASP A 92 13.55 -7.61 -8.57
C ASP A 92 14.60 -7.49 -7.46
N HIS A 93 15.15 -6.30 -7.24
CA HIS A 93 16.25 -6.08 -6.30
C HIS A 93 15.91 -4.98 -5.30
N GLN A 94 16.03 -5.31 -4.00
CA GLN A 94 15.81 -4.35 -2.91
C GLN A 94 16.76 -3.15 -2.96
N VAL A 95 17.98 -3.34 -3.50
CA VAL A 95 18.99 -2.30 -3.64
C VAL A 95 19.56 -2.34 -5.06
N VAL A 96 19.53 -1.20 -5.75
CA VAL A 96 20.07 -1.03 -7.10
C VAL A 96 21.04 0.15 -7.10
N VAL A 97 22.24 -0.06 -7.65
CA VAL A 97 23.22 1.00 -7.88
C VAL A 97 23.17 1.41 -9.35
N ILE A 98 22.88 2.68 -9.61
CA ILE A 98 22.77 3.22 -10.97
C ILE A 98 23.88 4.25 -11.20
N ALA A 99 24.86 3.88 -12.02
CA ALA A 99 25.94 4.75 -12.44
C ALA A 99 25.64 5.39 -13.81
N GLY A 100 26.12 6.60 -14.03
CA GLY A 100 26.04 7.28 -15.32
C GLY A 100 26.66 8.67 -15.26
N GLU A 101 26.98 9.24 -16.42
CA GLU A 101 27.62 10.57 -16.53
C GLU A 101 26.73 11.71 -15.99
N THR A 102 27.33 12.85 -15.67
CA THR A 102 26.60 14.08 -15.31
C THR A 102 25.71 14.50 -16.48
N GLY A 103 24.49 14.97 -16.21
CA GLY A 103 23.53 15.35 -17.26
C GLY A 103 22.75 14.19 -17.87
N SER A 104 23.01 12.93 -17.49
CA SER A 104 22.30 11.77 -18.04
C SER A 104 20.80 11.67 -17.68
N GLY A 105 20.28 12.58 -16.84
CA GLY A 105 18.88 12.59 -16.41
C GLY A 105 18.57 11.78 -15.14
N LYS A 106 19.56 11.23 -14.43
CA LYS A 106 19.34 10.39 -13.22
C LYS A 106 18.41 11.06 -12.19
N THR A 107 18.78 12.24 -11.70
CA THR A 107 18.03 12.93 -10.63
C THR A 107 16.60 13.27 -11.04
N THR A 108 16.36 13.56 -12.33
CA THR A 108 15.04 14.00 -12.82
C THR A 108 14.14 12.84 -13.23
N GLN A 109 14.70 11.72 -13.70
CA GLN A 109 13.93 10.60 -14.23
C GLN A 109 13.83 9.41 -13.26
N LEU A 110 14.81 9.17 -12.38
CA LEU A 110 14.73 8.04 -11.43
C LEU A 110 13.49 8.06 -10.54
N PRO A 111 13.06 9.19 -9.95
CA PRO A 111 11.82 9.22 -9.16
C PRO A 111 10.58 8.77 -9.96
N LYS A 112 10.54 9.07 -11.27
CA LYS A 112 9.46 8.65 -12.18
C LYS A 112 9.52 7.16 -12.47
N LEU A 113 10.72 6.62 -12.70
CA LEU A 113 10.94 5.19 -12.91
C LEU A 113 10.56 4.39 -11.66
N CYS A 114 10.86 4.90 -10.45
CA CYS A 114 10.42 4.28 -9.20
C CYS A 114 8.89 4.26 -9.04
N LEU A 115 8.15 5.21 -9.60
CA LEU A 115 6.68 5.19 -9.59
C LEU A 115 6.09 4.22 -10.63
N ALA A 116 6.87 3.88 -11.67
CA ALA A 116 6.47 2.94 -12.72
C ALA A 116 6.85 1.48 -12.39
N ALA A 117 7.74 1.28 -11.40
CA ALA A 117 8.14 -0.01 -10.88
C ALA A 117 7.07 -0.58 -9.93
#